data_AF-A0AAP5M825-F1
#
_entry.id   AF-A0AAP5M825-F1
#
_cell.length_a   1.000
_cell.length_b   1.000
_cell.length_c   1.000
_cell.angle_alpha   90.00
_cell.angle_beta   90.00
_cell.angle_gamma   90.00
#
_symmetry.space_group_name_H-M   'P 1'
#
loop_
_entity.id
_entity.type
_entity.pdbx_description
1 polymer ?
#
loop_
_entity_poly.entity_id
_entity_poly.type
_entity_poly.pdbx_seq_one_letter_code
_entity_poly.pdbx_strand_id
1 'polypeptide(L)' 'MSDYSFNDQLTLETKAEELAKTAMDQGLIPSFAIDYFPDNWIFFIPSENKSQPLTPEEAYLRLHKLVEGGNQVTARR' A
#
# COMPACT_ATOMS: atom_id res chain seq x y z
N MET A 1 4.46 28.63 -7.57
CA MET A 1 3.18 28.16 -8.14
C MET A 1 3.22 26.65 -8.11
N SER A 2 2.10 26.05 -7.75
CA SER A 2 2.02 24.71 -7.17
C SER A 2 2.01 23.64 -8.25
N ASP A 3 3.20 23.31 -8.78
CA ASP A 3 3.39 22.24 -9.75
C ASP A 3 3.45 20.87 -9.05
N TYR A 4 2.34 20.46 -8.42
CA TYR A 4 2.10 19.04 -8.13
C TYR A 4 1.56 18.39 -9.40
N SER A 5 2.42 18.25 -10.40
CA SER A 5 2.15 17.43 -11.57
C SER A 5 2.07 15.97 -11.11
N PHE A 6 0.85 15.49 -10.92
CA PHE A 6 0.53 14.05 -10.93
C PHE A 6 0.74 13.50 -12.36
N ASN A 7 1.97 13.57 -12.86
CA ASN A 7 2.36 13.15 -14.21
C ASN A 7 2.94 11.73 -14.28
N ASP A 8 3.13 11.06 -13.15
CA ASP A 8 3.70 9.73 -13.13
C ASP A 8 2.66 8.79 -12.55
N GLN A 9 1.84 8.19 -13.41
CA GLN A 9 1.04 7.02 -13.05
C GLN A 9 1.94 6.06 -12.24
N LEU A 10 3.16 5.81 -12.76
CA LEU A 10 4.27 5.04 -12.18
C LEU A 10 4.64 5.37 -10.73
N THR A 11 4.41 6.60 -10.25
CA THR A 11 4.80 6.97 -8.87
C THR A 11 3.84 6.38 -7.84
N LEU A 12 2.60 6.11 -8.19
CA LEU A 12 1.64 5.57 -7.24
C LEU A 12 1.85 4.07 -7.04
N GLU A 13 2.08 3.31 -8.11
CA GLU A 13 2.40 1.89 -7.99
C GLU A 13 3.73 1.68 -7.27
N THR A 14 4.75 2.47 -7.61
CA THR A 14 6.06 2.39 -6.95
C THR A 14 5.94 2.71 -5.45
N LYS A 15 5.20 3.78 -5.10
CA LYS A 15 4.98 4.13 -3.67
C LYS A 15 4.17 3.07 -2.94
N ALA A 16 3.18 2.45 -3.59
CA ALA A 16 2.40 1.38 -3.00
C ALA A 16 3.28 0.14 -2.73
N GLU A 17 4.19 -0.20 -3.65
CA GLU A 17 5.19 -1.25 -3.46
C GLU A 17 6.15 -0.94 -2.29
N GLU A 18 6.68 0.28 -2.22
CA GLU A 18 7.56 0.71 -1.12
C GLU A 18 6.85 0.65 0.25
N LEU A 19 5.59 1.09 0.31
CA LEU A 19 4.77 0.97 1.51
C LEU A 19 4.45 -0.47 1.85
N ALA A 20 4.19 -1.33 0.86
CA ALA A 20 3.93 -2.76 1.08
C ALA A 20 5.15 -3.43 1.70
N LYS A 21 6.33 -3.13 1.14
CA LYS A 21 7.61 -3.61 1.67
C LYS A 21 7.86 -3.11 3.08
N THR A 22 7.57 -1.84 3.36
CA THR A 22 7.70 -1.25 4.71
C THR A 22 6.73 -1.91 5.69
N ALA A 23 5.48 -2.10 5.31
CA ALA A 23 4.47 -2.77 6.15
C ALA A 23 4.86 -4.24 6.42
N MET A 24 5.48 -4.91 5.44
CA MET A 24 6.00 -6.27 5.60
C MET A 24 7.19 -6.31 6.56
N ASP A 25 8.13 -5.37 6.42
CA ASP A 25 9.29 -5.23 7.33
C ASP A 25 8.86 -4.95 8.77
N GLN A 26 7.82 -4.13 8.96
CA GLN A 26 7.21 -3.85 10.25
C GLN A 26 6.35 -5.01 10.80
N GLY A 27 6.17 -6.10 10.03
CA GLY A 27 5.34 -7.24 10.43
C GLY A 27 3.84 -6.94 10.49
N LEU A 28 3.38 -5.84 9.87
CA LEU A 28 1.97 -5.45 9.81
C LEU A 28 1.19 -6.29 8.79
N ILE A 29 1.87 -6.76 7.74
CA ILE A 29 1.32 -7.70 6.76
C ILE A 29 2.22 -8.95 6.67
N PRO A 30 1.63 -10.16 6.57
CA PRO A 30 2.41 -11.39 6.48
C PRO A 30 3.06 -11.58 5.10
N SER A 31 2.41 -11.07 4.05
CA SER A 31 2.89 -11.10 2.67
C SER A 31 2.14 -10.08 1.84
N PHE A 32 2.62 -9.81 0.64
CA PHE A 32 1.91 -9.05 -0.40
C PHE A 32 2.21 -9.68 -1.76
N ALA A 33 1.30 -9.51 -2.72
CA ALA A 33 1.50 -9.89 -4.11
C ALA A 33 1.13 -8.74 -5.03
N ILE A 34 1.85 -8.60 -6.15
CA ILE A 34 1.61 -7.57 -7.16
C ILE A 34 1.51 -8.29 -8.49
N ASP A 35 0.38 -8.11 -9.17
CA ASP A 35 0.23 -8.48 -10.57
C ASP A 35 0.50 -7.25 -11.44
N TYR A 36 1.60 -7.32 -12.17
CA TYR A 36 2.02 -6.29 -13.12
C TYR A 36 1.29 -6.52 -14.45
N PHE A 37 0.19 -5.81 -14.70
CA PHE A 37 -0.39 -5.76 -16.05
C PHE A 37 0.18 -4.56 -16.81
N PRO A 38 0.32 -4.66 -18.15
CA PRO A 38 0.79 -3.55 -18.99
C PRO A 38 -0.10 -2.30 -18.93
N ASP A 39 -1.38 -2.46 -18.60
CA ASP A 39 -2.34 -1.35 -18.48
C ASP A 39 -2.56 -0.89 -17.02
N ASN A 40 -2.30 -1.74 -16.01
CA ASN A 40 -2.51 -1.40 -14.60
C ASN A 40 -1.86 -2.42 -13.64
N TRP A 41 -1.44 -2.00 -12.45
CA TRP A 41 -0.96 -2.95 -11.44
C TRP A 41 -2.08 -3.31 -10.47
N ILE A 42 -2.19 -4.60 -10.13
CA ILE A 42 -3.15 -5.07 -9.15
C ILE A 42 -2.40 -5.57 -7.93
N PHE A 43 -2.71 -4.97 -6.79
CA PHE A 43 -2.09 -5.30 -5.51
C PHE A 43 -2.99 -6.26 -4.74
N PHE A 44 -2.39 -7.31 -4.20
CA PHE A 44 -3.05 -8.30 -3.38
C PHE A 44 -2.43 -8.28 -2.00
N ILE A 45 -3.20 -7.77 -1.03
CA ILE A 45 -2.81 -7.75 0.37
C ILE A 45 -3.64 -8.83 1.10
N PRO A 46 -3.03 -9.95 1.49
CA PRO A 46 -3.69 -10.95 2.34
C PRO A 46 -3.95 -10.35 3.72
N SER A 47 -5.17 -9.84 3.92
CA SER A 47 -5.73 -9.56 5.25
C SER A 47 -6.61 -10.73 5.68
N GLU A 48 -6.74 -10.94 7.00
CA GLU A 48 -7.46 -12.05 7.65
C GLU A 48 -8.89 -12.34 7.14
N ASN A 49 -9.52 -11.40 6.42
CA ASN A 49 -10.89 -11.59 5.95
C ASN A 49 -11.06 -11.76 4.44
N LYS A 50 -10.29 -11.10 3.55
CA LYS A 50 -10.39 -11.26 2.08
C LYS A 50 -9.14 -10.71 1.38
N SER A 51 -8.46 -11.53 0.58
CA SER A 51 -7.50 -11.06 -0.43
C SER A 51 -8.29 -10.50 -1.62
N GLN A 52 -8.63 -9.22 -1.56
CA GLN A 52 -9.27 -8.55 -2.69
C GLN A 52 -8.20 -7.92 -3.59
N PRO A 53 -8.39 -7.94 -4.92
CA PRO A 53 -7.57 -7.15 -5.83
C PRO A 53 -7.78 -5.68 -5.50
N LEU A 54 -6.70 -4.99 -5.18
CA LEU A 54 -6.69 -3.56 -4.90
C LEU A 54 -6.00 -2.83 -6.05
N THR A 55 -6.55 -1.68 -6.41
CA THR A 55 -5.84 -0.75 -7.28
C THR A 55 -4.62 -0.16 -6.56
N PRO A 56 -3.65 0.43 -7.29
CA PRO A 56 -2.47 1.04 -6.67
C PRO A 56 -2.83 2.11 -5.63
N GLU A 57 -3.88 2.88 -5.91
CA GLU A 57 -4.41 3.89 -5.00
C GLU A 57 -4.99 3.30 -3.71
N GLU A 58 -5.84 2.26 -3.85
CA GLU A 58 -6.44 1.60 -2.70
C GLU A 58 -5.40 0.88 -1.85
N ALA A 59 -4.42 0.24 -2.49
CA ALA A 59 -3.30 -0.41 -1.81
C ALA A 59 -2.48 0.62 -1.03
N TYR A 60 -2.11 1.73 -1.68
CA TYR A 60 -1.41 2.84 -1.03
C TYR A 60 -2.19 3.35 0.19
N LEU A 61 -3.48 3.67 0.05
CA LEU A 61 -4.30 4.18 1.15
C LEU A 61 -4.42 3.17 2.30
N ARG A 62 -4.55 1.88 1.99
CA ARG A 62 -4.70 0.82 2.99
C ARG A 62 -3.39 0.57 3.74
N LEU A 63 -2.27 0.51 3.02
CA LEU A 63 -0.93 0.34 3.59
C LEU A 63 -0.53 1.56 4.41
N HIS A 64 -0.77 2.77 3.90
CA HIS A 64 -0.53 4.01 4.62
C HIS A 64 -1.31 4.04 5.94
N LYS A 65 -2.60 3.67 5.92
CA LYS A 65 -3.41 3.54 7.14
C LYS A 65 -2.91 2.45 8.09
N LEU A 66 -2.34 1.35 7.60
CA LEU A 66 -1.76 0.31 8.44
C LEU A 66 -0.46 0.78 9.10
N VAL A 67 0.42 1.42 8.34
CA VAL A 67 1.70 1.96 8.82
C VAL A 67 1.46 3.11 9.80
N GLU A 68 0.55 4.03 9.49
CA GLU A 68 0.20 5.13 10.41
C GLU A 68 -0.66 4.66 11.58
N GLY A 69 -1.61 3.76 11.35
CA GLY A 69 -2.55 3.25 12.36
C GLY A 69 -1.89 2.29 13.35
N GLY A 70 -0.91 1.49 12.90
CA GLY A 70 -0.05 0.69 13.77
C GLY A 70 0.73 1.54 14.78
N ASN A 71 0.96 2.82 14.46
CA ASN A 71 1.59 3.78 15.36
C ASN A 71 0.62 4.41 16.38
N GLN A 72 -0.71 4.24 16.24
CA GLN A 72 -1.70 4.85 17.16
C GLN A 72 -2.30 3.90 18.20
N VAL A 73 -2.19 2.58 18.02
CA VAL A 73 -2.76 1.61 18.98
C VAL A 73 -1.83 1.23 20.14
N THR A 74 -0.58 1.70 20.13
CA THR A 74 0.41 1.38 21.19
C THR A 74 0.67 2.55 22.16
N ALA A 75 -0.25 3.51 22.25
CA ALA A 75 -0.17 4.65 23.20
C ALA A 75 -1.32 4.64 24.22
N ARG A 76 -1.76 3.46 24.67
CA ARG A 76 -2.64 3.31 25.84
C ARG A 76 -2.12 2.18 26.74
N ARG A 77 -1.09 2.47 27.51
CA ARG A 77 -0.76 1.77 28.76
C ARG A 77 -0.88 2.77 29.90
#